data_AF-A0A817KWW5-F1
#
_entry.id   AF-A0A817KWW5-F1
#
_cell.length_a   1.000
_cell.length_b   1.000
_cell.length_c   1.000
_cell.angle_alpha   90.00
_cell.angle_beta   90.00
_cell.angle_gamma   90.00
#
_symmetry.space_group_name_H-M   'P 1'
#
loop_
_entity.id
_entity.type
_entity.pdbx_description
1 polymer ?
#
loop_
_entity_poly.entity_id
_entity_poly.type
_entity_poly.pdbx_seq_one_letter_code
_entity_poly.pdbx_strand_id
1 'polypeptide(L)'
;SELHHGGTIRHRNHSIHELYDKNAQAGGNTASTNNILYNYGGRVLTGTTKVYLLFYGTWTSTQINIIRTFVSTVGTTNWFNIEKTYYYQAASGSSIVNTAGPLTLGGAWTLDYIYGTQLTGTNIPDAFSNYISQGQLPDDPNGIYLWLSSADVSESNSWGESFLQNYCGYHSTFPIESTQYIYGFIGNPKTTYGCNPYFQTVSPNSELGVDAMVSVIAHEIVEAMSDSLGNAWYDSTGDENGDKW
;
A
#
# COMPACT_ATOMS: atom_id res chain seq x y z
N SER A 1 6.33 -37.68 10.79
CA SER A 1 5.77 -36.96 9.64
C SER A 1 4.82 -35.90 10.17
N GLU A 2 5.37 -34.76 10.59
CA GLU A 2 4.58 -33.65 11.12
C GLU A 2 4.29 -32.66 10.00
N LEU A 3 3.00 -32.55 9.68
CA LEU A 3 2.46 -31.57 8.75
C LEU A 3 2.30 -30.25 9.50
N HIS A 4 3.24 -29.34 9.30
CA HIS A 4 3.07 -27.94 9.66
C HIS A 4 1.92 -27.36 8.83
N HIS A 5 0.75 -27.23 9.46
CA HIS A 5 -0.34 -26.40 8.97
C HIS A 5 0.12 -24.95 9.09
N GLY A 6 0.43 -24.33 7.94
CA GLY A 6 0.67 -22.90 7.83
C GLY A 6 -0.59 -22.17 8.29
N GLY A 7 -0.52 -21.58 9.49
CA GLY A 7 -1.58 -20.72 9.99
C GLY A 7 -1.67 -19.50 9.09
N THR A 8 -2.82 -19.32 8.44
CA THR A 8 -3.20 -18.05 7.82
C THR A 8 -3.15 -16.99 8.92
N ILE A 9 -2.11 -16.16 8.90
CA ILE A 9 -2.06 -14.94 9.69
C ILE A 9 -3.30 -14.13 9.27
N ARG A 10 -4.11 -13.74 10.25
CA ARG A 10 -5.21 -12.80 10.02
C ARG A 10 -4.59 -11.45 9.65
N HIS A 11 -4.31 -11.25 8.38
CA HIS A 11 -4.18 -9.89 7.88
C HIS A 11 -5.59 -9.33 7.92
N ARG A 12 -5.89 -8.52 8.96
CA ARG A 12 -6.87 -7.47 8.74
C ARG A 12 -6.31 -6.69 7.56
N ASN A 13 -7.08 -6.51 6.50
CA ASN A 13 -6.76 -5.46 5.56
C ASN A 13 -6.69 -4.20 6.42
N HIS A 14 -5.50 -3.66 6.64
CA HIS A 14 -5.35 -2.39 7.32
C HIS A 14 -5.93 -1.37 6.36
N SER A 15 -7.18 -1.01 6.65
CA SER A 15 -7.89 -0.04 5.87
C SER A 15 -7.44 1.32 6.33
N ILE A 16 -7.19 2.22 5.38
CA ILE A 16 -7.20 3.64 5.75
C ILE A 16 -8.62 3.94 6.25
N HIS A 17 -8.79 3.96 7.56
CA HIS A 17 -10.11 4.17 8.14
C HIS A 17 -10.37 5.65 8.40
N GLU A 18 -9.34 6.52 8.50
CA GLU A 18 -9.55 7.84 9.12
C GLU A 18 -8.59 8.96 8.67
N LEU A 19 -8.12 9.03 7.42
CA LEU A 19 -7.29 10.17 6.99
C LEU A 19 -8.04 11.52 6.94
N TYR A 20 -9.38 11.53 6.87
CA TYR A 20 -10.15 12.76 6.65
C TYR A 20 -11.06 13.21 7.81
N ASP A 21 -11.42 12.34 8.76
CA ASP A 21 -12.42 12.67 9.81
C ASP A 21 -11.83 13.03 11.19
N LYS A 22 -10.52 12.92 11.42
CA LYS A 22 -9.91 13.21 12.74
C LYS A 22 -9.69 14.69 13.08
N ASN A 23 -10.02 15.63 12.19
CA ASN A 23 -10.03 17.05 12.55
C ASN A 23 -11.22 17.47 13.44
N ALA A 24 -12.09 16.53 13.83
CA ALA A 24 -13.15 16.78 14.78
C ALA A 24 -13.09 15.80 15.97
N GLN A 25 -12.86 16.37 17.15
CA GLN A 25 -13.13 15.85 18.50
C GLN A 25 -11.92 15.39 19.32
N ALA A 26 -11.42 16.33 20.13
CA ALA A 26 -10.68 16.04 21.35
C ALA A 26 -11.62 15.41 22.38
N GLY A 27 -11.37 14.15 22.80
CA GLY A 27 -12.19 13.49 23.83
C GLY A 27 -11.75 12.08 24.27
N GLY A 28 -10.76 12.00 25.17
CA GLY A 28 -10.75 11.11 26.36
C GLY A 28 -10.70 9.57 26.27
N ASN A 29 -9.58 9.03 26.81
CA ASN A 29 -9.40 7.77 27.57
C ASN A 29 -9.40 6.39 26.88
N THR A 30 -8.21 5.85 26.60
CA THR A 30 -7.40 4.98 27.49
C THR A 30 -6.03 4.84 26.83
N ALA A 31 -4.93 4.93 27.59
CA ALA A 31 -3.57 4.87 27.02
C ALA A 31 -3.21 3.44 26.59
N SER A 32 -3.75 3.00 25.46
CA SER A 32 -3.00 2.15 24.53
C SER A 32 -1.74 2.95 24.18
N THR A 33 -0.55 2.39 24.35
CA THR A 33 0.64 3.07 23.88
C THR A 33 0.58 3.08 22.36
N ASN A 34 0.20 4.21 21.75
CA ASN A 34 0.22 4.46 20.30
C ASN A 34 1.63 4.35 19.67
N ASN A 35 2.59 3.80 20.40
CA ASN A 35 3.97 3.65 19.96
C ASN A 35 4.03 2.47 19.00
N ILE A 36 4.61 2.73 17.84
CA ILE A 36 5.01 1.68 16.92
C ILE A 36 6.05 0.78 17.61
N LEU A 37 5.78 -0.53 17.62
CA LEU A 37 6.64 -1.55 18.21
C LEU A 37 7.42 -2.24 17.10
N TYR A 38 8.57 -2.82 17.45
CA TYR A 38 9.35 -3.63 16.53
C TYR A 38 9.32 -5.11 16.91
N ASN A 39 8.99 -5.96 15.94
CA ASN A 39 9.04 -7.40 16.04
C ASN A 39 10.26 -7.96 15.29
N TYR A 40 11.19 -8.56 16.05
CA TYR A 40 12.44 -9.09 15.49
C TYR A 40 12.19 -10.13 14.40
N GLY A 41 13.00 -10.05 13.34
CA GLY A 41 12.92 -10.98 12.21
C GLY A 41 11.76 -10.72 11.25
N GLY A 42 10.86 -9.77 11.55
CA GLY A 42 9.84 -9.30 10.62
C GLY A 42 10.45 -8.68 9.35
N ARG A 43 9.75 -8.78 8.22
CA ARG A 43 10.30 -8.39 6.92
C ARG A 43 10.20 -6.88 6.71
N VAL A 44 11.36 -6.25 6.52
CA VAL A 44 11.53 -4.82 6.20
C VAL A 44 12.32 -4.69 4.89
N LEU A 45 11.92 -3.77 4.02
CA LEU A 45 12.62 -3.50 2.77
C LEU A 45 13.86 -2.63 3.00
N THR A 46 14.99 -3.29 3.26
CA THR A 46 16.25 -2.61 3.62
C THR A 46 17.12 -2.19 2.43
N GLY A 47 16.79 -2.62 1.21
CA GLY A 47 17.54 -2.32 0.00
C GLY A 47 16.99 -1.12 -0.79
N THR A 48 17.42 -1.02 -2.06
CA THR A 48 16.73 -0.19 -3.06
C THR A 48 15.37 -0.81 -3.36
N THR A 49 14.30 -0.04 -3.17
CA THR A 49 12.94 -0.48 -3.44
C THR A 49 12.42 0.14 -4.73
N LYS A 50 11.85 -0.69 -5.60
CA LYS A 50 11.18 -0.23 -6.82
C LYS A 50 9.67 -0.31 -6.65
N VAL A 51 8.98 0.69 -7.18
CA VAL A 51 7.52 0.70 -7.28
C VAL A 51 7.14 0.44 -8.73
N TYR A 52 6.30 -0.56 -8.96
CA TYR A 52 5.75 -0.92 -10.27
C TYR A 52 4.28 -0.54 -10.30
N LEU A 53 3.90 0.34 -11.23
CA LEU A 53 2.54 0.87 -11.31
C LEU A 53 1.74 0.15 -12.39
N LEU A 54 0.57 -0.40 -12.03
CA LEU A 54 -0.38 -0.96 -12.97
C LEU A 54 -1.67 -0.13 -12.92
N PHE A 55 -1.91 0.66 -13.95
CA PHE A 55 -3.10 1.49 -14.12
C PHE A 55 -4.21 0.66 -14.78
N TYR A 56 -5.21 0.24 -14.00
CA TYR A 56 -6.34 -0.56 -14.45
C TYR A 56 -7.55 0.31 -14.79
N GLY A 57 -8.11 0.12 -15.99
CA GLY A 57 -9.26 0.87 -16.49
C GLY A 57 -8.88 2.10 -17.32
N THR A 58 -9.76 3.11 -17.37
CA THR A 58 -9.57 4.28 -18.24
C THR A 58 -8.83 5.40 -17.54
N TRP A 59 -7.69 5.81 -18.10
CA TRP A 59 -6.82 6.84 -17.54
C TRP A 59 -6.43 7.89 -18.57
N THR A 60 -6.43 9.17 -18.18
CA THR A 60 -5.84 10.23 -19.01
C THR A 60 -4.32 10.27 -18.82
N SER A 61 -3.60 10.83 -19.79
CA SER A 61 -2.15 11.04 -19.66
C SER A 61 -1.80 11.94 -18.48
N THR A 62 -2.65 12.93 -18.16
CA THR A 62 -2.48 13.81 -17.00
C THR A 62 -2.52 13.00 -15.70
N GLN A 63 -3.52 12.15 -15.53
CA GLN A 63 -3.69 11.32 -14.33
C GLN A 63 -2.52 10.36 -14.12
N ILE A 64 -2.08 9.68 -15.19
CA ILE A 64 -0.90 8.81 -15.16
C ILE A 64 0.35 9.60 -14.76
N ASN A 65 0.55 10.79 -15.34
CA ASN A 65 1.74 11.60 -15.08
C ASN A 65 1.82 12.12 -13.65
N ILE A 66 0.69 12.46 -13.01
CA ILE A 66 0.66 12.88 -11.60
C ILE A 66 1.24 11.78 -10.72
N ILE A 67 0.72 10.55 -10.83
CA ILE A 67 1.15 9.43 -9.99
C ILE A 67 2.60 9.03 -10.31
N ARG A 68 2.98 8.95 -11.60
CA ARG A 68 4.35 8.64 -11.99
C ARG A 68 5.35 9.66 -11.44
N THR A 69 5.01 10.95 -11.49
CA THR A 69 5.87 12.03 -10.98
C THR A 69 6.02 11.92 -9.47
N PHE A 70 4.93 11.69 -8.75
CA PHE A 70 4.97 11.48 -7.31
C PHE A 70 5.89 10.31 -6.93
N VAL A 71 5.64 9.12 -7.48
CA VAL A 71 6.42 7.91 -7.17
C VAL A 71 7.90 8.05 -7.56
N SER A 72 8.20 8.78 -8.64
CA SER A 72 9.59 9.01 -9.07
C SER A 72 10.35 9.99 -8.17
N THR A 73 9.66 10.78 -7.34
CA THR A 73 10.28 11.87 -6.58
C THR A 73 10.15 11.72 -5.07
N VAL A 74 9.11 11.04 -4.58
CA VAL A 74 8.79 10.92 -3.15
C VAL A 74 9.96 10.35 -2.33
N GLY A 75 10.69 9.38 -2.88
CA GLY A 75 11.86 8.75 -2.25
C GLY A 75 13.02 9.71 -1.91
N THR A 76 13.02 10.91 -2.49
CA THR A 76 14.03 11.95 -2.27
C THR A 76 13.57 13.07 -1.33
N THR A 77 12.32 13.01 -0.86
CA THR A 77 11.74 14.05 0.00
C THR A 77 12.24 13.93 1.44
N ASN A 78 12.21 15.04 2.17
CA ASN A 78 12.49 15.02 3.62
C ASN A 78 11.45 14.21 4.40
N TRP A 79 10.19 14.19 3.94
CA TRP A 79 9.15 13.34 4.51
C TRP A 79 9.54 11.86 4.45
N PHE A 80 10.03 11.40 3.29
CA PHE A 80 10.46 10.01 3.12
C PHE A 80 11.74 9.66 3.91
N ASN A 81 12.50 10.63 4.43
CA ASN A 81 13.62 10.32 5.32
C ASN A 81 13.16 9.77 6.68
N ILE A 82 11.90 9.96 7.08
CA ILE A 82 11.31 9.31 8.27
C ILE A 82 11.32 7.78 8.07
N GLU A 83 10.95 7.32 6.87
CA GLU A 83 10.91 5.89 6.54
C GLU A 83 12.28 5.22 6.69
N LYS A 84 13.36 5.97 6.40
CA LYS A 84 14.74 5.47 6.55
C LYS A 84 15.17 5.23 8.00
N THR A 85 14.37 5.64 8.99
CA THR A 85 14.64 5.39 10.41
C THR A 85 14.15 4.01 10.87
N TYR A 86 13.22 3.40 10.12
CA TYR A 86 12.80 2.01 10.33
C TYR A 86 13.92 1.04 9.96
N TYR A 87 13.90 -0.16 10.54
CA TYR A 87 15.01 -1.10 10.38
C TYR A 87 14.63 -2.56 10.55
N TYR A 88 15.45 -3.42 9.95
CA TYR A 88 15.48 -4.86 10.21
C TYR A 88 16.53 -5.21 11.27
N GLN A 89 16.18 -6.14 12.15
CA GLN A 89 17.08 -6.81 13.07
C GLN A 89 16.56 -8.23 13.35
N ALA A 90 17.38 -9.24 13.05
CA ALA A 90 16.95 -10.65 13.10
C ALA A 90 16.55 -11.13 14.51
N ALA A 91 17.28 -10.68 15.54
CA ALA A 91 17.03 -10.98 16.95
C ALA A 91 17.69 -9.92 17.83
N SER A 92 17.32 -9.88 19.11
CA SER A 92 17.99 -9.01 20.09
C SER A 92 19.52 -9.19 20.05
N GLY A 93 20.25 -8.07 19.95
CA GLY A 93 21.71 -8.05 19.83
C GLY A 93 22.27 -8.29 18.42
N SER A 94 21.42 -8.59 17.43
CA SER A 94 21.85 -8.67 16.02
C SER A 94 22.17 -7.29 15.44
N SER A 95 22.90 -7.26 14.33
CA SER A 95 23.14 -5.99 13.61
C SER A 95 21.83 -5.41 13.08
N ILE A 96 21.73 -4.10 13.10
CA ILE A 96 20.60 -3.33 12.57
C ILE A 96 20.90 -2.98 11.11
N VAL A 97 19.91 -3.15 10.24
CA VAL A 97 19.95 -2.69 8.85
C VAL A 97 18.74 -1.80 8.62
N ASN A 98 18.98 -0.50 8.47
CA ASN A 98 17.91 0.46 8.20
C ASN A 98 17.30 0.26 6.81
N THR A 99 16.06 0.71 6.66
CA THR A 99 15.46 1.00 5.36
C THR A 99 16.36 1.98 4.60
N ALA A 100 17.07 1.53 3.57
CA ALA A 100 18.15 2.33 2.97
C ALA A 100 17.66 3.34 1.92
N GLY A 101 16.60 3.02 1.17
CA GLY A 101 16.28 3.75 -0.06
C GLY A 101 17.42 3.66 -1.10
N PRO A 102 17.26 4.21 -2.32
CA PRO A 102 16.15 5.02 -2.78
C PRO A 102 14.90 4.19 -3.10
N LEU A 103 13.74 4.83 -2.93
CA LEU A 103 12.51 4.40 -3.58
C LEU A 103 12.50 4.97 -5.00
N THR A 104 12.32 4.11 -6.00
CA THR A 104 12.37 4.52 -7.42
C THR A 104 11.21 3.93 -8.21
N LEU A 105 10.81 4.60 -9.30
CA LEU A 105 9.85 4.04 -10.24
C LEU A 105 10.51 2.92 -11.05
N GLY A 106 10.05 1.69 -10.88
CA GLY A 106 10.52 0.51 -11.61
C GLY A 106 9.87 0.34 -12.98
N GLY A 107 8.67 0.88 -13.16
CA GLY A 107 7.95 0.89 -14.43
C GLY A 107 6.48 1.25 -14.25
N ALA A 108 5.78 1.48 -15.36
CA ALA A 108 4.36 1.77 -15.35
C ALA A 108 3.68 1.15 -16.57
N TRP A 109 2.54 0.50 -16.35
CA TRP A 109 1.77 -0.22 -17.36
C TRP A 109 0.30 0.16 -17.24
N THR A 110 -0.41 0.10 -18.36
CA THR A 110 -1.86 0.29 -18.41
C THR A 110 -2.52 -1.03 -18.79
N LEU A 111 -3.63 -1.34 -18.15
CA LEU A 111 -4.41 -2.54 -18.40
C LEU A 111 -5.87 -2.15 -18.58
N ASP A 112 -6.47 -2.58 -19.69
CA ASP A 112 -7.90 -2.42 -19.94
C ASP A 112 -8.73 -3.24 -18.92
N TYR A 113 -10.06 -3.17 -19.02
CA TYR A 113 -11.01 -3.86 -18.13
C TYR A 113 -11.04 -5.39 -18.32
N ILE A 114 -9.90 -6.08 -18.24
CA ILE A 114 -9.80 -7.54 -18.47
C ILE A 114 -10.57 -8.37 -17.44
N TYR A 115 -10.91 -7.79 -16.28
CA TYR A 115 -11.78 -8.35 -15.25
C TYR A 115 -13.11 -7.58 -15.11
N GLY A 116 -13.43 -6.69 -16.04
CA GLY A 116 -14.57 -5.78 -15.94
C GLY A 116 -14.35 -4.64 -14.93
N THR A 117 -15.43 -3.95 -14.55
CA THR A 117 -15.39 -2.81 -13.62
C THR A 117 -15.61 -3.21 -12.15
N GLN A 118 -15.83 -4.49 -11.87
CA GLN A 118 -16.08 -5.00 -10.52
C GLN A 118 -15.02 -6.04 -10.19
N LEU A 119 -13.96 -5.60 -9.53
CA LEU A 119 -12.89 -6.47 -9.08
C LEU A 119 -13.30 -7.21 -7.80
N THR A 120 -12.83 -8.44 -7.69
CA THR A 120 -12.92 -9.25 -6.47
C THR A 120 -11.52 -9.49 -5.90
N GLY A 121 -11.45 -9.81 -4.61
CA GLY A 121 -10.19 -9.91 -3.87
C GLY A 121 -9.13 -10.89 -4.40
N THR A 122 -9.42 -11.74 -5.39
CA THR A 122 -8.40 -12.57 -6.06
C THR A 122 -7.91 -11.99 -7.39
N ASN A 123 -8.66 -11.10 -8.05
CA ASN A 123 -8.29 -10.62 -9.39
C ASN A 123 -6.92 -9.94 -9.42
N ILE A 124 -6.63 -9.11 -8.43
CA ILE A 124 -5.38 -8.33 -8.35
C ILE A 124 -4.15 -9.24 -8.13
N PRO A 125 -4.10 -10.08 -7.06
CA PRO A 125 -2.95 -10.96 -6.85
C PRO A 125 -2.80 -12.00 -7.97
N ASP A 126 -3.89 -12.53 -8.53
CA ASP A 126 -3.84 -13.46 -9.67
C ASP A 126 -3.26 -12.77 -10.92
N ALA A 127 -3.62 -11.50 -11.16
CA ALA A 127 -3.08 -10.73 -12.28
C ALA A 127 -1.57 -10.52 -12.13
N PHE A 128 -1.10 -10.05 -10.96
CA PHE A 128 0.34 -9.86 -10.76
C PHE A 128 1.11 -11.18 -10.90
N SER A 129 0.63 -12.25 -10.28
CA SER A 129 1.25 -13.58 -10.39
C SER A 129 1.36 -14.05 -11.85
N ASN A 130 0.29 -13.90 -12.63
CA ASN A 130 0.28 -14.29 -14.05
C ASN A 130 1.21 -13.43 -14.91
N TYR A 131 1.16 -12.11 -14.76
CA TYR A 131 1.95 -11.19 -15.58
C TYR A 131 3.45 -11.27 -15.28
N ILE A 132 3.83 -11.48 -14.02
CA ILE A 132 5.22 -11.73 -13.62
C ILE A 132 5.68 -13.08 -14.19
N SER A 133 4.91 -14.16 -14.00
CA SER A 133 5.26 -15.50 -14.49
C SER A 133 5.38 -15.58 -16.02
N GLN A 134 4.69 -14.70 -16.76
CA GLN A 134 4.78 -14.59 -18.21
C GLN A 134 5.87 -13.61 -18.69
N GLY A 135 6.63 -13.00 -17.78
CA GLY A 135 7.66 -12.01 -18.10
C GLY A 135 7.13 -10.69 -18.65
N GLN A 136 5.86 -10.38 -18.40
CA GLN A 136 5.23 -9.11 -18.81
C GLN A 136 5.43 -8.00 -17.77
N LEU A 137 5.59 -8.39 -16.50
CA LEU A 137 6.05 -7.53 -15.42
C LEU A 137 7.40 -8.02 -14.89
N PRO A 138 8.22 -7.13 -14.31
CA PRO A 138 9.49 -7.52 -13.71
C PRO A 138 9.30 -8.57 -12.60
N ASP A 139 10.20 -9.55 -12.55
CA ASP A 139 10.36 -10.46 -11.42
C ASP A 139 11.24 -9.78 -10.36
N ASP A 140 10.59 -9.15 -9.39
CA ASP A 140 11.25 -8.43 -8.30
C ASP A 140 10.48 -8.63 -6.99
N PRO A 141 10.88 -9.59 -6.15
CA PRO A 141 10.19 -9.87 -4.89
C PRO A 141 10.37 -8.76 -3.84
N ASN A 142 11.33 -7.84 -4.03
CA ASN A 142 11.53 -6.68 -3.16
C ASN A 142 10.92 -5.39 -3.75
N GLY A 143 10.19 -5.51 -4.87
CA GLY A 143 9.40 -4.43 -5.44
C GLY A 143 7.99 -4.38 -4.86
N ILE A 144 7.42 -3.18 -4.88
CA ILE A 144 6.03 -2.92 -4.49
C ILE A 144 5.21 -2.75 -5.78
N TYR A 145 4.26 -3.67 -6.03
CA TYR A 145 3.40 -3.65 -7.21
C TYR A 145 2.07 -2.97 -6.85
N LEU A 146 1.84 -1.76 -7.35
CA LEU A 146 0.63 -1.00 -7.06
C LEU A 146 -0.40 -1.16 -8.19
N TRP A 147 -1.55 -1.70 -7.83
CA TRP A 147 -2.76 -1.71 -8.65
C TRP A 147 -3.52 -0.40 -8.43
N LEU A 148 -3.65 0.39 -9.49
CA LEU A 148 -4.31 1.68 -9.47
C LEU A 148 -5.58 1.60 -10.32
N SER A 149 -6.76 1.68 -9.70
CA SER A 149 -8.02 1.56 -10.45
C SER A 149 -8.61 2.91 -10.84
N SER A 150 -9.16 3.01 -12.06
CA SER A 150 -9.91 4.19 -12.50
C SER A 150 -11.20 4.38 -11.70
N ALA A 151 -11.77 5.58 -11.73
CA ALA A 151 -12.88 5.98 -10.86
C ALA A 151 -14.19 5.19 -11.04
N ASP A 152 -14.32 4.46 -12.14
CA ASP A 152 -15.47 3.62 -12.48
C ASP A 152 -15.31 2.16 -12.04
N VAL A 153 -14.19 1.81 -11.42
CA VAL A 153 -13.89 0.45 -10.94
C VAL A 153 -14.16 0.33 -9.45
N SER A 154 -14.99 -0.62 -9.07
CA SER A 154 -15.16 -1.04 -7.68
C SER A 154 -14.28 -2.24 -7.37
N GLU A 155 -13.92 -2.40 -6.10
CA GLU A 155 -13.21 -3.57 -5.59
C GLU A 155 -13.83 -4.01 -4.26
N SER A 156 -13.90 -5.32 -4.05
CA SER A 156 -14.34 -5.92 -2.80
C SER A 156 -13.56 -7.19 -2.49
N ASN A 157 -13.28 -7.39 -1.20
CA ASN A 157 -12.61 -8.57 -0.73
C ASN A 157 -13.60 -9.70 -0.37
N SER A 158 -13.08 -10.89 -0.12
CA SER A 158 -13.91 -12.06 0.24
C SER A 158 -14.57 -11.96 1.62
N TRP A 159 -14.29 -10.90 2.40
CA TRP A 159 -14.86 -10.64 3.72
C TRP A 159 -16.05 -9.68 3.68
N GLY A 160 -16.45 -9.21 2.50
CA GLY A 160 -17.56 -8.28 2.31
C GLY A 160 -17.18 -6.82 2.54
N GLU A 161 -15.89 -6.51 2.64
CA GLU A 161 -15.39 -5.14 2.70
C GLU A 161 -15.15 -4.63 1.27
N SER A 162 -15.41 -3.35 1.04
CA SER A 162 -15.31 -2.75 -0.29
C SER A 162 -14.64 -1.38 -0.29
N PHE A 163 -14.00 -1.08 -1.41
CA PHE A 163 -13.43 0.22 -1.70
C PHE A 163 -14.48 1.32 -1.55
N LEU A 164 -14.11 2.43 -0.89
CA LEU A 164 -14.95 3.60 -0.54
C LEU A 164 -16.03 3.35 0.53
N GLN A 165 -16.15 2.13 1.05
CA GLN A 165 -17.01 1.83 2.20
C GLN A 165 -16.19 1.46 3.43
N ASN A 166 -15.09 0.72 3.22
CA ASN A 166 -14.28 0.16 4.30
C ASN A 166 -12.83 0.61 4.25
N TYR A 167 -12.29 0.85 3.04
CA TYR A 167 -10.91 1.26 2.80
C TYR A 167 -10.82 2.14 1.55
N CYS A 168 -9.75 2.92 1.46
CA CYS A 168 -9.39 3.65 0.24
C CYS A 168 -8.14 3.07 -0.46
N GLY A 169 -7.39 2.25 0.26
CA GLY A 169 -6.27 1.48 -0.23
C GLY A 169 -5.90 0.41 0.81
N TYR A 170 -5.02 -0.48 0.40
CA TYR A 170 -4.34 -1.43 1.27
C TYR A 170 -3.08 -1.94 0.57
N HIS A 171 -2.14 -2.47 1.34
CA HIS A 171 -1.08 -3.33 0.85
C HIS A 171 -1.22 -4.74 1.42
N SER A 172 -0.66 -5.72 0.71
CA SER A 172 -0.68 -7.13 1.09
C SER A 172 0.38 -7.90 0.31
N THR A 173 0.39 -9.23 0.42
CA THR A 173 1.31 -10.09 -0.31
C THR A 173 0.62 -11.18 -1.11
N PHE A 174 1.30 -11.62 -2.15
CA PHE A 174 0.89 -12.78 -2.94
C PHE A 174 2.09 -13.71 -3.20
N PRO A 175 1.87 -15.03 -3.21
CA PRO A 175 2.93 -15.99 -3.51
C PRO A 175 3.14 -16.13 -5.03
N ILE A 176 4.40 -16.24 -5.44
CA ILE A 176 4.81 -16.96 -6.65
C ILE A 176 5.77 -18.05 -6.18
N GLU A 177 5.38 -19.32 -6.35
CA GLU A 177 6.06 -20.48 -5.77
C GLU A 177 6.26 -20.31 -4.24
N SER A 178 7.51 -20.33 -3.75
CA SER A 178 7.85 -20.14 -2.34
C SER A 178 8.12 -18.68 -1.95
N THR A 179 8.06 -17.75 -2.89
CA THR A 179 8.47 -16.35 -2.69
C THR A 179 7.25 -15.45 -2.53
N GLN A 180 7.24 -14.63 -1.49
CA GLN A 180 6.19 -13.63 -1.25
C GLN A 180 6.54 -12.30 -1.91
N TYR A 181 5.64 -11.83 -2.77
CA TYR A 181 5.70 -10.54 -3.45
C TYR A 181 4.76 -9.56 -2.76
N ILE A 182 5.03 -8.27 -2.90
CA ILE A 182 4.33 -7.20 -2.18
C ILE A 182 3.48 -6.44 -3.18
N TYR A 183 2.19 -6.29 -2.92
CA TYR A 183 1.31 -5.48 -3.76
C TYR A 183 0.47 -4.53 -2.92
N GLY A 184 -0.11 -3.53 -3.58
CA GLY A 184 -1.15 -2.71 -2.98
C GLY A 184 -2.24 -2.37 -3.97
N PHE A 185 -3.43 -2.11 -3.46
CA PHE A 185 -4.56 -1.57 -4.20
C PHE A 185 -4.78 -0.12 -3.77
N ILE A 186 -4.90 0.77 -4.75
CA ILE A 186 -5.34 2.15 -4.52
C ILE A 186 -6.38 2.48 -5.59
N GLY A 187 -7.62 2.68 -5.17
CA GLY A 187 -8.70 3.08 -6.08
C GLY A 187 -8.83 4.59 -6.19
N ASN A 188 -9.35 5.08 -7.30
CA ASN A 188 -9.62 6.50 -7.51
C ASN A 188 -10.92 6.94 -6.79
N PRO A 189 -10.86 7.75 -5.72
CA PRO A 189 -12.00 8.06 -4.87
C PRO A 189 -12.85 9.23 -5.39
N LYS A 190 -12.77 9.60 -6.67
CA LYS A 190 -13.36 10.83 -7.24
C LYS A 190 -14.81 11.13 -6.80
N THR A 191 -15.63 10.10 -6.58
CA THR A 191 -17.07 10.25 -6.31
C THR A 191 -17.47 10.15 -4.84
N THR A 192 -16.57 9.78 -3.93
CA THR A 192 -16.93 9.45 -2.54
C THR A 192 -16.02 10.13 -1.53
N TYR A 193 -16.64 10.83 -0.58
CA TYR A 193 -15.97 11.48 0.54
C TYR A 193 -15.40 10.47 1.54
N GLY A 194 -14.40 10.89 2.32
CA GLY A 194 -13.72 10.06 3.31
C GLY A 194 -12.41 9.46 2.78
N CYS A 195 -12.38 9.14 1.49
CA CYS A 195 -11.15 8.82 0.75
C CYS A 195 -10.63 10.01 -0.08
N ASN A 196 -11.51 10.99 -0.31
CA ASN A 196 -11.16 12.30 -0.83
C ASN A 196 -11.65 13.38 0.17
N PRO A 197 -11.13 14.62 0.09
CA PRO A 197 -11.49 15.67 1.03
C PRO A 197 -12.94 16.14 0.88
N TYR A 198 -13.67 16.20 1.99
CA TYR A 198 -15.11 16.52 2.06
C TYR A 198 -15.51 17.89 1.46
N PHE A 199 -14.66 18.91 1.60
CA PHE A 199 -15.00 20.30 1.25
C PHE A 199 -14.05 20.91 0.22
N GLN A 200 -13.22 20.08 -0.42
CA GLN A 200 -12.22 20.56 -1.37
C GLN A 200 -12.72 20.38 -2.80
N THR A 201 -13.11 21.49 -3.43
CA THR A 201 -13.54 21.51 -4.84
C THR A 201 -12.40 21.83 -5.81
N VAL A 202 -11.22 22.19 -5.29
CA VAL A 202 -10.01 22.49 -6.07
C VAL A 202 -8.86 21.67 -5.52
N SER A 203 -8.20 20.90 -6.39
CA SER A 203 -7.04 20.09 -6.04
C SER A 203 -5.77 20.58 -6.76
N PRO A 204 -4.56 20.25 -6.28
CA PRO A 204 -3.31 20.77 -6.83
C PRO A 204 -3.16 20.59 -8.34
N ASN A 205 -3.68 19.50 -8.90
CA ASN A 205 -3.58 19.18 -10.33
C ASN A 205 -4.94 19.22 -11.04
N SER A 206 -5.99 19.76 -10.41
CA SER A 206 -7.39 19.71 -10.91
C SER A 206 -7.91 18.29 -11.19
N GLU A 207 -7.29 17.27 -10.60
CA GLU A 207 -7.67 15.86 -10.67
C GLU A 207 -7.95 15.34 -9.27
N LEU A 208 -9.03 15.83 -8.63
CA LEU A 208 -9.32 15.62 -7.20
C LEU A 208 -9.14 14.17 -6.74
N GLY A 209 -9.66 13.20 -7.50
CA GLY A 209 -9.53 11.80 -7.17
C GLY A 209 -8.07 11.31 -7.21
N VAL A 210 -7.32 11.68 -8.25
CA VAL A 210 -5.91 11.27 -8.38
C VAL A 210 -5.02 11.98 -7.38
N ASP A 211 -5.30 13.24 -7.08
CA ASP A 211 -4.60 13.98 -6.02
C ASP A 211 -4.85 13.35 -4.65
N ALA A 212 -6.06 12.85 -4.39
CA ALA A 212 -6.34 12.08 -3.18
C ALA A 212 -5.60 10.73 -3.16
N MET A 213 -5.53 10.03 -4.31
CA MET A 213 -4.77 8.77 -4.43
C MET A 213 -3.30 8.94 -4.05
N VAL A 214 -2.67 10.08 -4.36
CA VAL A 214 -1.26 10.32 -4.02
C VAL A 214 -1.00 10.17 -2.51
N SER A 215 -1.93 10.62 -1.65
CA SER A 215 -1.80 10.44 -0.20
C SER A 215 -1.90 8.97 0.20
N VAL A 216 -2.80 8.21 -0.42
CA VAL A 216 -2.97 6.78 -0.15
C VAL A 216 -1.74 6.02 -0.64
N ILE A 217 -1.24 6.30 -1.84
CA ILE A 217 0.00 5.71 -2.36
C ILE A 217 1.18 5.97 -1.41
N ALA A 218 1.29 7.19 -0.86
CA ALA A 218 2.32 7.53 0.10
C ALA A 218 2.25 6.64 1.34
N HIS A 219 1.05 6.51 1.91
CA HIS A 219 0.74 5.69 3.08
C HIS A 219 1.08 4.21 2.81
N GLU A 220 0.52 3.61 1.76
CA GLU A 220 0.73 2.19 1.46
C GLU A 220 2.21 1.87 1.16
N ILE A 221 2.96 2.79 0.56
CA ILE A 221 4.38 2.57 0.28
C ILE A 221 5.20 2.52 1.57
N VAL A 222 4.97 3.43 2.52
CA VAL A 222 5.77 3.47 3.75
C VAL A 222 5.48 2.26 4.63
N GLU A 223 4.21 1.86 4.71
CA GLU A 223 3.82 0.67 5.47
C GLU A 223 4.36 -0.61 4.82
N ALA A 224 4.23 -0.76 3.49
CA ALA A 224 4.80 -1.90 2.78
C ALA A 224 6.34 -1.98 2.90
N MET A 225 7.03 -0.86 3.11
CA MET A 225 8.48 -0.84 3.32
C MET A 225 8.88 -1.22 4.73
N SER A 226 8.20 -0.66 5.74
CA SER A 226 8.47 -0.95 7.14
C SER A 226 7.89 -2.28 7.59
N ASP A 227 6.83 -2.78 6.97
CA ASP A 227 6.13 -3.99 7.40
C ASP A 227 5.43 -4.75 6.26
N SER A 228 6.18 -5.08 5.22
CA SER A 228 5.69 -5.82 4.04
C SER A 228 4.89 -7.10 4.30
N LEU A 229 5.00 -7.74 5.46
CA LEU A 229 4.31 -8.98 5.82
C LEU A 229 3.42 -8.83 7.07
N GLY A 230 3.14 -7.61 7.55
CA GLY A 230 2.38 -7.37 8.78
C GLY A 230 2.97 -8.09 10.01
N ASN A 231 4.29 -8.19 10.09
CA ASN A 231 5.02 -8.90 11.12
C ASN A 231 6.29 -8.17 11.62
N ALA A 232 6.49 -6.90 11.28
CA ALA A 232 7.69 -6.13 11.58
C ALA A 232 7.43 -4.89 12.45
N TRP A 233 6.73 -3.87 11.95
CA TRP A 233 6.60 -2.56 12.59
C TRP A 233 5.13 -2.12 12.66
N TYR A 234 4.50 -2.44 13.78
CA TYR A 234 3.09 -2.13 14.05
C TYR A 234 2.91 -1.94 15.56
N ASP A 235 1.82 -1.30 15.98
CA ASP A 235 1.52 -1.13 17.41
C ASP A 235 0.72 -2.32 17.99
N SER A 236 0.27 -2.20 19.24
CA SER A 236 -0.50 -3.28 19.89
C SER A 236 -1.89 -3.53 19.28
N THR A 237 -2.44 -2.61 18.48
CA THR A 237 -3.72 -2.77 17.77
C THR A 237 -3.55 -3.23 16.33
N GLY A 238 -2.32 -3.23 15.82
CA GLY A 238 -1.99 -3.60 14.44
C GLY A 238 -1.76 -2.39 13.54
N ASP A 239 -1.93 -1.17 14.05
CA ASP A 239 -1.75 0.04 13.25
C ASP A 239 -0.26 0.20 12.90
N GLU A 240 0.02 0.49 11.63
CA GLU A 240 1.36 0.65 11.10
C GLU A 240 1.79 2.14 11.14
N ASN A 241 2.96 2.44 10.58
CA ASN A 241 3.51 3.79 10.64
C ASN A 241 2.70 4.82 9.84
N GLY A 242 2.04 4.41 8.76
CA GLY A 242 1.16 5.27 7.94
C GLY A 242 -0.16 5.63 8.63
N ASP A 243 -0.61 4.81 9.58
CA ASP A 243 -1.83 5.02 10.39
C ASP A 243 -1.65 6.05 11.52
N LYS A 244 -0.41 6.42 11.84
CA LYS A 244 -0.12 7.33 12.96
C LYS A 244 -0.29 8.80 12.57
N TRP A 245 -0.83 9.56 13.52
CA TRP A 245 -1.19 10.98 13.40
C TRP A 245 -0.51 11.83 14.48
#